data_AF-A0A1G3L6B4-F1
#
_entry.id   AF-A0A1G3L6B4-F1
#
_cell.length_a   1.000
_cell.length_b   1.000
_cell.length_c   1.000
_cell.angle_alpha   90.00
_cell.angle_beta   90.00
_cell.angle_gamma   90.00
#
_symmetry.space_group_name_H-M   'P 1'
#
loop_
_entity.id
_entity.type
_entity.pdbx_description
1 polymer ?
#
loop_
_entity_poly.entity_id
_entity_poly.type
_entity_poly.pdbx_seq_one_letter_code
_entity_poly.pdbx_strand_id
1 'polypeptide(L)'
;MGTYLNLIPVEIQDHIRGIAKTSGLPQVEESIELIAQGWVEKKEAFESKIEELKMEEVDEFSKDSEGGALVLTYSGSLVTVGPLIQGVRTVDYTSIGLRQDVPASASKDNSSLLEDICVDESAVFADGPIKKSSAVFKIAVIVEDLSPKEEEKKLSEVTQILTQEFVDVNKTLILE
;
A
#
# COMPACT_ATOMS: atom_id res chain seq x y z
N MET A 1 13.15 -23.71 6.89
CA MET A 1 13.89 -22.48 7.27
C MET A 1 13.60 -21.50 6.17
N GLY A 2 12.75 -20.51 6.48
CA GLY A 2 12.22 -19.59 5.48
C GLY A 2 13.31 -18.79 4.78
N THR A 3 13.21 -18.64 3.47
CA THR A 3 14.15 -17.85 2.68
C THR A 3 13.66 -16.42 2.58
N TYR A 4 12.37 -16.23 2.25
CA TYR A 4 11.77 -14.92 2.05
C TYR A 4 11.25 -14.29 3.33
N LEU A 5 10.69 -15.08 4.25
CA LEU A 5 10.17 -14.54 5.51
C LEU A 5 11.28 -13.87 6.35
N ASN A 6 12.51 -14.34 6.24
CA ASN A 6 13.68 -13.77 6.91
C ASN A 6 14.17 -12.45 6.29
N LEU A 7 13.73 -12.11 5.08
CA LEU A 7 13.99 -10.80 4.45
C LEU A 7 13.00 -9.73 4.89
N ILE A 8 11.91 -10.15 5.55
CA ILE A 8 10.84 -9.27 6.01
C ILE A 8 11.14 -8.81 7.45
N PRO A 9 10.95 -7.52 7.77
CA PRO A 9 11.06 -7.02 9.14
C PRO A 9 10.22 -7.83 10.12
N VAL A 10 10.74 -8.05 11.32
CA VAL A 10 10.19 -9.02 12.30
C VAL A 10 8.75 -8.69 12.66
N GLU A 11 8.46 -7.41 12.80
CA GLU A 11 7.16 -6.81 13.08
C GLU A 11 6.11 -7.09 12.00
N ILE A 12 6.52 -7.36 10.76
CA ILE A 12 5.64 -7.69 9.64
C ILE A 12 5.48 -9.21 9.48
N GLN A 13 6.45 -10.01 9.93
CA GLN A 13 6.40 -11.48 9.80
C GLN A 13 5.13 -12.07 10.42
N ASP A 14 4.68 -11.55 11.57
CA ASP A 14 3.44 -12.01 12.21
C ASP A 14 2.19 -11.64 11.41
N HIS A 15 2.20 -10.51 10.70
CA HIS A 15 1.15 -10.16 9.76
C HIS A 15 1.11 -11.11 8.56
N ILE A 16 2.27 -11.47 8.00
CA ILE A 16 2.37 -12.45 6.90
C ILE A 16 1.78 -13.81 7.34
N ARG A 17 2.15 -14.29 8.53
CA ARG A 17 1.56 -15.51 9.11
C ARG A 17 0.06 -15.39 9.33
N GLY A 18 -0.42 -14.20 9.70
CA GLY A 18 -1.85 -13.90 9.84
C GLY A 18 -2.61 -13.97 8.51
N ILE A 19 -2.03 -13.41 7.44
CA ILE A 19 -2.62 -13.44 6.10
C ILE A 19 -2.76 -14.88 5.61
N ALA A 20 -1.74 -15.72 5.81
CA ALA A 20 -1.77 -17.14 5.46
C ALA A 20 -2.99 -17.87 6.05
N LYS A 21 -3.37 -17.55 7.30
CA LYS A 21 -4.55 -18.14 7.96
C LYS A 21 -5.88 -17.76 7.31
N THR A 22 -5.93 -16.58 6.70
CA THR A 22 -7.15 -16.00 6.11
C THR A 22 -7.20 -16.11 4.58
N SER A 23 -6.10 -16.51 3.94
CA SER A 23 -5.96 -16.53 2.48
C SER A 23 -6.61 -17.73 1.79
N GLY A 24 -7.04 -18.73 2.56
CA GLY A 24 -7.55 -20.00 2.03
C GLY A 24 -6.45 -20.93 1.50
N LEU A 25 -5.18 -20.54 1.61
CA LEU A 25 -4.04 -21.40 1.29
C LEU A 25 -3.85 -22.50 2.35
N PRO A 26 -3.18 -23.61 1.99
CA PRO A 26 -2.77 -24.63 2.96
C PRO A 26 -2.00 -24.00 4.13
N GLN A 27 -2.27 -24.45 5.35
CA GLN A 27 -1.61 -23.92 6.56
C GLN A 27 -0.24 -24.58 6.77
N VAL A 28 0.66 -24.41 5.81
CA VAL A 28 2.01 -25.00 5.78
C VAL A 28 3.08 -23.92 5.62
N GLU A 29 4.34 -24.24 5.96
CA GLU A 29 5.47 -23.30 5.87
C GLU A 29 5.64 -22.75 4.45
N GLU A 30 5.40 -23.57 3.43
CA GLU A 30 5.48 -23.18 2.01
C GLU A 30 4.50 -22.04 1.66
N SER A 31 3.28 -22.06 2.19
CA SER A 31 2.31 -20.99 1.93
C SER A 31 2.69 -19.67 2.61
N ILE A 32 3.35 -19.74 3.77
CA ILE A 32 3.90 -18.55 4.43
C ILE A 32 5.06 -17.98 3.60
N GLU A 33 5.92 -18.84 3.06
CA GLU A 33 7.03 -18.43 2.19
C GLU A 33 6.55 -17.80 0.89
N LEU A 34 5.51 -18.34 0.25
CA LEU A 34 4.91 -17.74 -0.95
C LEU A 34 4.37 -16.33 -0.64
N ILE A 35 3.61 -16.17 0.45
CA ILE A 35 3.10 -14.84 0.83
C ILE A 35 4.25 -13.89 1.17
N ALA A 36 5.30 -14.37 1.84
CA ALA A 36 6.48 -13.59 2.14
C ALA A 36 7.19 -13.14 0.85
N GLN A 37 7.38 -14.04 -0.10
CA GLN A 37 7.94 -13.72 -1.41
C GLN A 37 7.13 -12.63 -2.11
N GLY A 38 5.81 -12.80 -2.21
CA GLY A 38 4.96 -11.80 -2.84
C GLY A 38 4.91 -10.46 -2.11
N TRP A 39 5.15 -10.44 -0.79
CA TRP A 39 5.33 -9.18 -0.06
C TRP A 39 6.66 -8.51 -0.40
N VAL A 40 7.76 -9.27 -0.47
CA VAL A 40 9.09 -8.76 -0.86
C VAL A 40 9.06 -8.19 -2.27
N GLU A 41 8.50 -8.91 -3.24
CA GLU A 41 8.39 -8.45 -4.63
C GLU A 41 7.61 -7.13 -4.74
N LYS A 42 6.54 -6.96 -3.94
CA LYS A 42 5.77 -5.71 -3.90
C LYS A 42 6.50 -4.56 -3.24
N LYS A 43 7.25 -4.84 -2.18
CA LYS A 43 8.13 -3.86 -1.56
C LYS A 43 9.16 -3.37 -2.59
N GLU A 44 9.81 -4.28 -3.30
CA GLU A 44 10.80 -3.95 -4.33
C GLU A 44 10.19 -3.15 -5.48
N ALA A 45 8.99 -3.52 -5.95
CA ALA A 45 8.24 -2.76 -6.94
C ALA A 45 7.93 -1.33 -6.47
N PHE A 46 7.45 -1.19 -5.23
CA PHE A 46 7.17 0.11 -4.62
C PHE A 46 8.44 0.97 -4.53
N GLU A 47 9.52 0.43 -3.95
CA GLU A 47 10.79 1.12 -3.75
C GLU A 47 11.42 1.55 -5.09
N SER A 48 11.42 0.67 -6.09
CA SER A 48 11.93 0.98 -7.42
C SER A 48 11.15 2.11 -8.07
N LYS A 49 9.82 2.12 -7.87
CA LYS A 49 8.94 3.13 -8.49
C LYS A 49 9.10 4.50 -7.85
N ILE A 50 9.18 4.57 -6.52
CA ILE A 50 9.39 5.85 -5.82
C ILE A 50 10.77 6.44 -6.15
N GLU A 51 11.79 5.59 -6.34
CA GLU A 51 13.13 6.01 -6.77
C GLU A 51 13.12 6.56 -8.21
N GLU A 52 12.48 5.85 -9.14
CA GLU A 52 12.32 6.29 -10.54
C GLU A 52 11.69 7.68 -10.65
N LEU A 53 10.71 7.96 -9.77
CA LEU A 53 9.96 9.21 -9.73
C LEU A 53 10.58 10.28 -8.85
N LYS A 54 11.69 9.97 -8.17
CA LYS A 54 12.37 10.85 -7.20
C LYS A 54 11.42 11.34 -6.11
N MET A 55 10.54 10.47 -5.64
CA MET A 55 9.71 10.73 -4.48
C MET A 55 10.55 10.68 -3.20
N GLU A 56 10.15 11.43 -2.19
CA GLU A 56 10.81 11.43 -0.89
C GLU A 56 10.07 10.51 0.06
N GLU A 57 10.82 9.62 0.73
CA GLU A 57 10.28 8.81 1.82
C GLU A 57 10.20 9.66 3.10
N VAL A 58 9.04 9.62 3.76
CA VAL A 58 8.77 10.36 4.99
C VAL A 58 8.22 9.43 6.06
N ASP A 59 8.45 9.75 7.33
CA ASP A 59 7.90 8.98 8.45
C ASP A 59 6.44 9.35 8.77
N GLU A 60 6.01 10.55 8.33
CA GLU A 60 4.70 11.12 8.60
C GLU A 60 4.19 11.91 7.39
N PHE A 61 2.91 11.71 7.05
CA PHE A 61 2.17 12.54 6.11
C PHE A 61 1.00 13.21 6.84
N SER A 62 1.08 14.54 6.96
CA SER A 62 0.04 15.29 7.62
C SER A 62 -1.27 15.26 6.83
N LYS A 63 -2.38 15.08 7.54
CA LYS A 63 -3.73 15.13 6.97
C LYS A 63 -4.04 16.46 6.28
N ASP A 64 -3.39 17.54 6.73
CA ASP A 64 -3.57 18.91 6.26
C ASP A 64 -2.55 19.29 5.15
N SER A 65 -1.67 18.36 4.75
CA SER A 65 -0.70 18.57 3.66
C SER A 65 -1.38 18.85 2.33
N GLU A 66 -0.94 19.84 1.54
CA GLU A 66 -1.61 20.13 0.26
C GLU A 66 -1.35 19.06 -0.81
N GLY A 67 -0.19 18.40 -0.75
CA GLY A 67 0.19 17.33 -1.68
C GLY A 67 -0.47 15.98 -1.39
N GLY A 68 -0.13 14.98 -2.18
CA GLY A 68 -0.52 13.59 -2.03
C GLY A 68 0.60 12.67 -1.55
N ALA A 69 0.26 11.40 -1.34
CA ALA A 69 1.18 10.38 -0.87
C ALA A 69 0.86 9.00 -1.44
N LEU A 70 1.91 8.20 -1.64
CA LEU A 70 1.83 6.75 -1.83
C LEU A 70 2.22 6.07 -0.52
N VAL A 71 1.43 5.08 -0.12
CA VAL A 71 1.58 4.41 1.16
C VAL A 71 1.58 2.90 0.94
N LEU A 72 2.67 2.24 1.36
CA LEU A 72 2.76 0.80 1.42
C LEU A 72 2.48 0.36 2.85
N THR A 73 1.64 -0.65 3.02
CA THR A 73 1.23 -1.14 4.35
C THR A 73 1.89 -2.47 4.70
N TYR A 74 1.83 -2.86 5.98
CA TYR A 74 2.34 -4.14 6.48
C TYR A 74 1.68 -5.34 5.80
N SER A 75 0.38 -5.25 5.48
CA SER A 75 -0.29 -6.27 4.67
C SER A 75 0.05 -6.19 3.18
N GLY A 76 1.05 -5.40 2.81
CA GLY A 76 1.52 -5.09 1.45
C GLY A 76 0.46 -4.49 0.53
N SER A 77 -0.59 -3.91 1.09
CA SER A 77 -1.59 -3.16 0.34
C SER A 77 -1.05 -1.78 0.00
N LEU A 78 -1.43 -1.28 -1.18
CA LEU A 78 -1.12 0.07 -1.64
C LEU A 78 -2.29 1.00 -1.30
N VAL A 79 -1.99 2.15 -0.71
CA VAL A 79 -2.93 3.25 -0.48
C VAL A 79 -2.36 4.48 -1.18
N THR A 80 -3.15 5.08 -2.07
CA THR A 80 -2.80 6.35 -2.71
C THR A 80 -3.71 7.43 -2.16
N VAL A 81 -3.11 8.48 -1.65
CA VAL A 81 -3.79 9.68 -1.17
C VAL A 81 -3.50 10.80 -2.16
N GLY A 82 -4.53 11.28 -2.85
CA GLY A 82 -4.41 12.41 -3.77
C GLY A 82 -4.15 13.74 -3.05
N PRO A 83 -3.77 14.78 -3.81
CA PRO A 83 -3.59 16.13 -3.28
C PRO A 83 -4.91 16.70 -2.76
N LEU A 84 -4.80 17.68 -1.87
CA LEU A 84 -5.94 18.34 -1.26
C LEU A 84 -6.53 19.37 -2.24
N ILE A 85 -7.69 19.06 -2.83
CA ILE A 85 -8.38 19.94 -3.77
C ILE A 85 -9.70 20.37 -3.14
N GLN A 86 -9.84 21.65 -2.83
CA GLN A 86 -11.05 22.21 -2.18
C GLN A 86 -11.44 21.51 -0.86
N GLY A 87 -10.43 21.06 -0.09
CA GLY A 87 -10.65 20.43 1.22
C GLY A 87 -10.99 18.94 1.16
N VAL A 88 -10.91 18.31 0.00
CA VAL A 88 -11.13 16.87 -0.17
C VAL A 88 -10.04 16.22 -1.00
N ARG A 89 -9.95 14.88 -0.94
CA ARG A 89 -8.98 14.08 -1.67
C ARG A 89 -9.63 12.93 -2.42
N THR A 90 -8.97 12.46 -3.45
CA THR A 90 -9.22 11.12 -4.00
C THR A 90 -8.35 10.13 -3.23
N VAL A 91 -8.92 9.01 -2.79
CA VAL A 91 -8.13 7.94 -2.15
C VAL A 91 -8.39 6.64 -2.88
N ASP A 92 -7.30 5.99 -3.29
CA ASP A 92 -7.30 4.65 -3.87
C ASP A 92 -6.71 3.66 -2.88
N TYR A 93 -7.32 2.49 -2.80
CA TYR A 93 -6.86 1.36 -2.02
C TYR A 93 -6.78 0.13 -2.92
N THR A 94 -5.64 -0.55 -2.90
CA THR A 94 -5.45 -1.83 -3.57
C THR A 94 -4.95 -2.85 -2.56
N SER A 95 -5.79 -3.85 -2.30
CA SER A 95 -5.45 -4.98 -1.43
C SER A 95 -4.50 -5.96 -2.12
N ILE A 96 -3.71 -6.65 -1.31
CA ILE A 96 -3.11 -7.91 -1.72
C ILE A 96 -4.23 -8.94 -1.79
N GLY A 97 -4.56 -9.41 -2.99
CA GLY A 97 -5.72 -10.23 -3.34
C GLY A 97 -5.83 -11.62 -2.71
N LEU A 98 -5.28 -11.82 -1.51
CA LEU A 98 -5.45 -12.99 -0.66
C LEU A 98 -6.52 -12.77 0.43
N ARG A 99 -6.80 -11.51 0.78
CA ARG A 99 -7.85 -11.19 1.74
C ARG A 99 -9.22 -11.18 1.08
N GLN A 100 -10.15 -11.99 1.59
CA GLN A 100 -11.54 -12.02 1.12
C GLN A 100 -12.46 -11.02 1.84
N ASP A 101 -11.98 -10.41 2.93
CA ASP A 101 -12.76 -9.52 3.79
C ASP A 101 -12.69 -8.04 3.37
N VAL A 102 -11.85 -7.72 2.38
CA VAL A 102 -11.71 -6.39 1.78
C VAL A 102 -11.72 -6.50 0.25
N PRO A 103 -12.24 -5.49 -0.48
CA PRO A 103 -12.20 -5.51 -1.94
C PRO A 103 -10.76 -5.54 -2.46
N ALA A 104 -10.55 -6.17 -3.61
CA ALA A 104 -9.24 -6.22 -4.27
C ALA A 104 -8.71 -4.82 -4.60
N SER A 105 -9.61 -3.93 -5.01
CA SER A 105 -9.36 -2.49 -5.10
C SER A 105 -10.63 -1.71 -4.80
N ALA A 106 -10.47 -0.51 -4.26
CA ALA A 106 -11.55 0.43 -4.00
C ALA A 106 -11.02 1.86 -4.17
N SER A 107 -11.82 2.72 -4.79
CA SER A 107 -11.50 4.13 -4.97
C SER A 107 -12.65 4.97 -4.46
N LYS A 108 -12.34 6.12 -3.85
CA LYS A 108 -13.36 7.06 -3.39
C LYS A 108 -12.89 8.51 -3.55
N ASP A 109 -13.68 9.26 -4.31
CA ASP A 109 -13.60 10.72 -4.37
C ASP A 109 -14.17 11.34 -3.09
N ASN A 110 -13.79 12.58 -2.80
CA ASN A 110 -14.26 13.34 -1.64
C ASN A 110 -13.88 12.70 -0.27
N SER A 111 -12.74 12.01 -0.24
CA SER A 111 -12.19 11.36 0.95
C SER A 111 -11.49 12.36 1.87
N SER A 112 -11.40 12.00 3.15
CA SER A 112 -10.70 12.76 4.19
C SER A 112 -10.03 11.83 5.22
N LEU A 113 -8.84 12.23 5.64
CA LEU A 113 -8.08 11.55 6.70
C LEU A 113 -8.62 11.99 8.07
N LEU A 114 -8.74 11.03 8.99
CA LEU A 114 -9.15 11.33 10.37
C LEU A 114 -7.98 11.91 11.17
N GLU A 115 -6.79 11.37 10.94
CA GLU A 115 -5.53 11.67 11.59
C GLU A 115 -4.37 11.65 10.58
N ASP A 116 -3.20 12.11 11.00
CA ASP A 116 -1.98 12.04 10.19
C ASP A 116 -1.62 10.57 9.92
N ILE A 117 -0.97 10.31 8.78
CA ILE A 117 -0.51 8.96 8.44
C ILE A 117 0.93 8.83 8.92
N CYS A 118 1.17 7.92 9.87
CA CYS A 118 2.50 7.66 10.42
C CYS A 118 2.95 6.23 10.09
N VAL A 119 4.24 6.04 9.85
CA VAL A 119 4.85 4.71 9.79
C VAL A 119 4.59 3.96 11.10
N ASP A 120 4.35 2.65 10.97
CA ASP A 120 3.97 1.70 12.04
C ASP A 120 2.58 1.92 12.65
N GLU A 121 1.83 2.93 12.19
CA GLU A 121 0.46 3.18 12.58
C GLU A 121 -0.51 2.90 11.42
N SER A 122 -1.78 2.65 11.74
CA SER A 122 -2.79 2.45 10.69
C SER A 122 -3.27 3.78 10.14
N ALA A 123 -3.37 3.91 8.81
CA ALA A 123 -4.09 5.02 8.21
C ALA A 123 -5.59 4.90 8.52
N VAL A 124 -6.18 5.96 9.06
CA VAL A 124 -7.61 6.02 9.41
C VAL A 124 -8.29 7.13 8.61
N PHE A 125 -9.40 6.76 7.96
CA PHE A 125 -10.16 7.65 7.10
C PHE A 125 -11.48 8.01 7.78
N ALA A 126 -11.77 9.31 7.87
CA ALA A 126 -13.08 9.79 8.27
C ALA A 126 -14.10 9.49 7.17
N ASP A 127 -13.69 9.72 5.92
CA ASP A 127 -14.40 9.32 4.72
C ASP A 127 -13.37 8.75 3.73
N GLY A 128 -13.55 7.52 3.26
CA GLY A 128 -12.60 6.86 2.35
C GLY A 128 -13.11 5.53 1.81
N PRO A 129 -12.35 4.88 0.90
CA PRO A 129 -12.71 3.57 0.33
C PRO A 129 -12.65 2.46 1.39
N ILE A 130 -11.86 2.67 2.45
CA ILE A 130 -11.76 1.82 3.63
C ILE A 130 -11.82 2.71 4.88
N LYS A 131 -12.23 2.14 6.04
CA LYS A 131 -12.19 2.89 7.31
C LYS A 131 -10.81 2.94 7.93
N LYS A 132 -10.04 1.85 7.79
CA LYS A 132 -8.75 1.65 8.45
C LYS A 132 -7.90 0.67 7.66
N SER A 133 -6.64 0.99 7.43
CA SER A 133 -5.65 0.07 6.84
C SER A 133 -4.97 -0.79 7.91
N SER A 134 -4.15 -1.78 7.50
CA SER A 134 -3.11 -2.29 8.41
C SER A 134 -2.09 -1.18 8.72
N ALA A 135 -1.17 -1.44 9.66
CA ALA A 135 -0.06 -0.53 9.92
C ALA A 135 0.69 -0.17 8.63
N VAL A 136 1.15 1.07 8.55
CA VAL A 136 1.90 1.63 7.43
C VAL A 136 3.35 1.19 7.52
N PHE A 137 3.90 0.74 6.41
CA PHE A 137 5.32 0.37 6.30
C PHE A 137 6.15 1.52 5.75
N LYS A 138 5.70 2.15 4.66
CA LYS A 138 6.41 3.24 3.99
C LYS A 138 5.43 4.29 3.48
N ILE A 139 5.85 5.54 3.49
CA ILE A 139 5.13 6.68 2.93
C ILE A 139 6.10 7.39 1.98
N ALA A 140 5.63 7.69 0.77
CA ALA A 140 6.38 8.45 -0.21
C ALA A 140 5.55 9.61 -0.74
N VAL A 141 6.16 10.79 -0.84
CA VAL A 141 5.53 12.03 -1.31
C VAL A 141 6.23 12.59 -2.54
N ILE A 142 5.49 13.30 -3.39
CA ILE A 142 6.07 14.03 -4.51
C ILE A 142 6.60 15.37 -4.00
N VAL A 143 7.90 15.61 -4.19
CA VAL A 143 8.57 16.87 -3.76
C VAL A 143 8.74 17.88 -4.88
N GLU A 144 8.41 17.48 -6.12
CA GLU A 144 8.38 18.40 -7.25
C GLU A 144 7.24 19.40 -7.08
N ASP A 145 7.51 20.68 -7.36
CA ASP A 145 6.51 21.75 -7.36
C ASP A 145 5.60 21.59 -8.58
N LEU A 146 4.54 20.79 -8.41
CA LEU A 146 3.53 20.49 -9.42
C LEU A 146 2.21 21.15 -9.04
N SER A 147 1.40 21.50 -10.04
CA SER A 147 0.01 21.86 -9.74
C SER A 147 -0.73 20.63 -9.20
N PRO A 148 -1.78 20.81 -8.36
CA PRO A 148 -2.53 19.68 -7.80
C PRO A 148 -3.06 18.70 -8.87
N LYS A 149 -3.40 19.20 -10.06
CA LYS A 149 -3.85 18.35 -11.18
C LYS A 149 -2.73 17.53 -11.81
N GLU A 150 -1.53 18.10 -11.91
CA GLU A 150 -0.35 17.39 -12.43
C GLU A 150 0.12 16.33 -11.43
N GLU A 151 0.11 16.67 -10.14
CA GLU A 151 0.42 15.74 -9.06
C GLU A 151 -0.59 14.59 -9.00
N GLU A 152 -1.90 14.89 -9.03
CA GLU A 152 -2.96 13.88 -9.08
C GLU A 152 -2.79 12.94 -10.28
N LYS A 153 -2.47 13.50 -11.46
CA LYS A 153 -2.21 12.69 -12.66
C LYS A 153 -0.99 11.79 -12.48
N LYS A 154 0.11 12.32 -11.95
CA LYS A 154 1.35 11.55 -11.70
C LYS A 154 1.09 10.44 -10.69
N LEU A 155 0.42 10.72 -9.58
CA LEU A 155 0.02 9.72 -8.58
C LEU A 155 -0.88 8.65 -9.18
N SER A 156 -1.87 9.02 -10.01
CA SER A 156 -2.78 8.08 -10.64
C SER A 156 -2.06 7.14 -11.61
N GLU A 157 -1.18 7.66 -12.47
CA GLU A 157 -0.37 6.85 -13.39
C GLU A 157 0.48 5.82 -12.63
N VAL A 158 1.12 6.26 -11.54
CA VAL A 158 1.99 5.42 -10.73
C VAL A 158 1.19 4.37 -9.97
N THR A 159 0.04 4.76 -9.43
CA THR A 159 -0.90 3.85 -8.77
C THR A 159 -1.37 2.75 -9.71
N GLN A 160 -1.67 3.08 -10.97
CA GLN A 160 -2.07 2.09 -11.97
C GLN A 160 -0.95 1.10 -12.27
N ILE A 161 0.29 1.58 -12.45
CA ILE A 161 1.46 0.73 -12.71
C ILE A 161 1.70 -0.22 -11.53
N LEU A 162 1.79 0.32 -10.30
CA LEU A 162 2.00 -0.48 -9.10
C LEU A 162 0.86 -1.46 -8.85
N THR A 163 -0.39 -1.06 -9.09
CA THR A 163 -1.54 -1.94 -8.97
C THR A 163 -1.43 -3.13 -9.93
N GLN A 164 -1.01 -2.90 -11.18
CA GLN A 164 -0.83 -3.96 -12.15
C GLN A 164 0.30 -4.92 -11.75
N GLU A 165 1.45 -4.38 -11.33
CA GLU A 165 2.57 -5.19 -10.83
C GLU A 165 2.15 -6.02 -9.60
N PHE A 166 1.40 -5.43 -8.66
CA PHE A 166 0.92 -6.12 -7.46
C PHE A 166 -0.08 -7.23 -7.80
N VAL A 167 -0.93 -7.02 -8.81
CA VAL A 167 -1.85 -8.03 -9.33
C VAL A 167 -1.08 -9.18 -9.97
N ASP A 168 -0.02 -8.90 -10.71
CA ASP A 168 0.77 -9.94 -11.38
C ASP A 168 1.58 -10.77 -10.36
N VAL A 169 2.15 -10.13 -9.33
CA VAL A 169 2.73 -10.85 -8.17
C VAL A 169 1.68 -11.79 -7.55
N ASN A 170 0.44 -11.31 -7.33
CA ASN A 170 -0.62 -12.15 -6.75
C ASN A 170 -1.01 -13.34 -7.62
N LYS A 171 -1.04 -13.19 -8.95
CA LYS A 171 -1.37 -14.30 -9.85
C LYS A 171 -0.34 -15.41 -9.73
N THR A 172 0.94 -15.08 -9.61
CA THR A 172 2.01 -16.04 -9.39
C THR A 172 1.78 -16.84 -8.10
N LEU A 173 1.37 -16.17 -7.01
CA LEU A 173 1.07 -16.83 -5.73
C LEU A 173 -0.11 -17.82 -5.78
N ILE A 174 -1.07 -17.63 -6.69
CA ILE A 174 -2.29 -18.45 -6.80
C ILE A 174 -2.09 -19.62 -7.79
N LEU A 175 -1.15 -19.48 -8.72
CA LEU A 175 -0.93 -20.44 -9.82
C LEU A 175 0.19 -21.45 -9.54
N GLU A 176 1.00 -21.26 -8.50
CA GLU A 176 1.95 -22.25 -7.97
C GLU A 176 1.34 -23.11 -6.84
#